data_AF-A0A423VZ36-F1
#
_entry.id   AF-A0A423VZ36-F1
#
_cell.length_a   1.000
_cell.length_b   1.000
_cell.length_c   1.000
_cell.angle_alpha   90.00
_cell.angle_beta   90.00
_cell.angle_gamma   90.00
#
_symmetry.space_group_name_H-M   'P 1'
#
loop_
_entity.id
_entity.type
_entity.pdbx_description
1 polymer ?
#
loop_
_entity_poly.entity_id
_entity_poly.type
_entity_poly.pdbx_seq_one_letter_code
_entity_poly.pdbx_strand_id
1 'polypeptide(L)'
;MTNPTFAQAQQRLAERRQAREAQAHARLAAETSASQLRSRISTHPSPLFRSLGGSALSLWDTVSSREGTRPAFRVGQVDAELLDEELVQLLRDQVGDALKYVGGLGSNLKDEWSAEILLVLRAALFKLTVWDHDATYGAALQNLKYTDARRGGPVLVPPTRLQKSLYGLVTVGGKYAWTRLENWLLNQDNGFDPPSPRTQRLSRLTSVAESVHAVAAFASFLVFLLHGRYRTVLDRILRMRLAPPTSQVSREVSFEYLNRQLVWHAFTEFLLFVLPLIGINKWRRWLGRTWRRTKGALSRGAEADADVEEKKGEFSFLPERTCAICYQDQNSASTEQEILAAAASSGVVGSAQTDITNPYETIPCGCVYCFVCLATRIEGEEGEGWTCLRCGELVKECKPWSGDVLEPPIRSPATKAVMFAEDVKDVPTETESSHADFVDAVEDLEESTSTVKAYSSGEEESNDGDSEEYDEEESELGDDMDGI
;
A
#
# COMPACT_ATOMS: atom_id res chain seq x y z
N MET A 1 -13.80 -17.40 51.87
CA MET A 1 -13.43 -18.26 50.73
C MET A 1 -12.08 -17.80 50.19
N THR A 2 -11.26 -18.68 49.63
CA THR A 2 -9.94 -18.34 49.08
C THR A 2 -10.01 -18.26 47.56
N ASN A 3 -9.63 -17.13 46.97
CA ASN A 3 -9.78 -16.88 45.54
C ASN A 3 -8.97 -17.90 44.70
N PRO A 4 -9.59 -18.62 43.75
CA PRO A 4 -8.93 -19.72 43.01
C PRO A 4 -7.75 -19.24 42.18
N THR A 5 -7.81 -18.01 41.67
CA THR A 5 -6.76 -17.32 40.90
C THR A 5 -5.40 -17.33 41.60
N PHE A 6 -5.34 -17.17 42.93
CA PHE A 6 -4.06 -17.15 43.66
C PHE A 6 -3.43 -18.54 43.75
N ALA A 7 -4.23 -19.59 43.93
CA ALA A 7 -3.75 -20.98 43.94
C ALA A 7 -3.22 -21.39 42.56
N GLN A 8 -3.95 -21.07 41.49
CA GLN A 8 -3.50 -21.27 40.11
C GLN A 8 -2.23 -20.50 39.77
N ALA A 9 -2.11 -19.24 40.23
CA ALA A 9 -0.88 -18.45 40.07
C ALA A 9 0.31 -19.08 40.81
N GLN A 10 0.11 -19.65 42.00
CA GLN A 10 1.14 -20.40 42.72
C GLN A 10 1.54 -21.71 42.00
N GLN A 11 0.58 -22.45 41.43
CA GLN A 11 0.86 -23.65 40.62
C GLN A 11 1.70 -23.31 39.38
N ARG A 12 1.26 -22.33 38.58
CA ARG A 12 2.00 -21.79 37.43
C ARG A 12 3.43 -21.33 37.81
N LEU A 13 3.62 -20.79 39.02
CA LEU A 13 4.94 -20.42 39.55
C LEU A 13 5.78 -21.60 40.05
N ALA A 14 5.18 -22.68 40.52
CA ALA A 14 5.85 -23.91 40.93
C ALA A 14 6.33 -24.72 39.71
N GLU A 15 5.48 -24.89 38.70
CA GLU A 15 5.83 -25.48 37.40
C GLU A 15 6.99 -24.72 36.75
N ARG A 16 6.93 -23.38 36.75
CA ARG A 16 8.03 -22.51 36.29
C ARG A 16 9.31 -22.60 37.14
N ARG A 17 9.31 -23.24 38.32
CA ARG A 17 10.54 -23.59 39.06
C ARG A 17 11.03 -24.98 38.65
N GLN A 18 10.17 -25.98 38.71
CA GLN A 18 10.47 -27.36 38.32
C GLN A 18 11.01 -27.44 36.88
N ALA A 19 10.44 -26.70 35.92
CA ALA A 19 10.94 -26.63 34.56
C ALA A 19 12.35 -26.00 34.46
N ARG A 20 12.70 -25.03 35.31
CA ARG A 20 14.05 -24.45 35.37
C ARG A 20 15.06 -25.38 36.05
N GLU A 21 14.63 -26.10 37.08
CA GLU A 21 15.44 -27.12 37.77
C GLU A 21 15.72 -28.31 36.85
N ALA A 22 14.70 -28.82 36.14
CA ALA A 22 14.86 -29.85 35.10
C ALA A 22 15.79 -29.40 33.97
N GLN A 23 15.68 -28.15 33.50
CA GLN A 23 16.63 -27.58 32.52
C GLN A 23 18.05 -27.45 33.07
N ALA A 24 18.23 -27.12 34.35
CA ALA A 24 19.54 -27.07 34.99
C ALA A 24 20.16 -28.48 35.12
N HIS A 25 19.38 -29.48 35.53
CA HIS A 25 19.84 -30.88 35.56
C HIS A 25 20.15 -31.42 34.16
N ALA A 26 19.36 -31.08 33.14
CA ALA A 26 19.64 -31.44 31.75
C ALA A 26 20.93 -30.80 31.22
N ARG A 27 21.23 -29.54 31.59
CA ARG A 27 22.53 -28.91 31.29
C ARG A 27 23.69 -29.63 31.96
N LEU A 28 23.60 -29.94 33.25
CA LEU A 28 24.65 -30.69 33.96
C LEU A 28 24.86 -32.10 33.38
N ALA A 29 23.81 -32.76 32.89
CA ALA A 29 23.91 -34.02 32.14
C ALA A 29 24.59 -33.86 30.77
N ALA A 30 24.33 -32.75 30.05
CA ALA A 30 24.99 -32.42 28.80
C ALA A 30 26.48 -32.08 29.01
N GLU A 31 26.81 -31.27 30.01
CA GLU A 31 28.19 -30.92 30.37
C GLU A 31 28.99 -32.16 30.80
N THR A 32 28.41 -33.05 31.60
CA THR A 32 29.09 -34.28 32.04
C THR A 32 29.32 -35.25 30.86
N SER A 33 28.32 -35.47 29.99
CA SER A 33 28.51 -36.31 28.80
C SER A 33 29.52 -35.72 27.80
N ALA A 34 29.53 -34.40 27.57
CA ALA A 34 30.56 -33.72 26.79
C ALA A 34 31.96 -33.89 27.41
N SER A 35 32.10 -33.80 28.73
CA SER A 35 33.38 -34.03 29.42
C SER A 35 33.89 -35.47 29.28
N GLN A 36 32.99 -36.47 29.24
CA GLN A 36 33.34 -37.88 28.99
C GLN A 36 33.79 -38.13 27.54
N LEU A 37 33.22 -37.42 26.56
CA LEU A 37 33.70 -37.47 25.18
C LEU A 37 35.09 -36.85 25.03
N ARG A 38 35.30 -35.68 25.67
CA ARG A 38 36.62 -35.01 25.72
C ARG A 38 37.67 -35.88 26.40
N SER A 39 37.36 -36.59 27.50
CA SER A 39 38.32 -37.46 28.17
C SER A 39 38.69 -38.68 27.32
N ARG A 40 37.73 -39.37 26.69
CA ARG A 40 37.99 -40.48 25.76
C ARG A 40 38.92 -40.08 24.63
N ILE A 41 38.69 -38.90 24.04
CA ILE A 41 39.48 -38.41 22.89
C ILE A 41 40.85 -37.87 23.33
N SER A 42 40.98 -37.30 24.55
CA SER A 42 42.28 -36.96 25.13
C SER A 42 43.12 -38.20 25.50
N THR A 43 42.48 -39.33 25.80
CA THR A 43 43.17 -40.63 26.03
C THR A 43 43.51 -41.40 24.76
N HIS A 44 43.08 -40.95 23.57
CA HIS A 44 43.24 -41.72 22.33
C HIS A 44 44.74 -41.98 21.99
N PRO A 45 45.13 -43.20 21.57
CA PRO A 45 46.54 -43.58 21.45
C PRO A 45 47.28 -42.89 20.29
N SER A 46 46.59 -42.46 19.23
CA SER A 46 47.22 -41.80 18.09
C SER A 46 47.35 -40.28 18.28
N PRO A 47 48.54 -39.67 18.10
CA PRO A 47 48.78 -38.26 18.42
C PRO A 47 48.03 -37.30 17.49
N LEU A 48 47.84 -37.66 16.22
CA LEU A 48 47.10 -36.86 15.24
C LEU A 48 45.62 -36.71 15.62
N PHE A 49 44.98 -37.79 16.09
CA PHE A 49 43.59 -37.73 16.56
C PHE A 49 43.47 -36.95 17.88
N ARG A 50 44.53 -36.95 18.72
CA ARG A 50 44.54 -36.16 19.95
C ARG A 50 44.63 -34.65 19.67
N SER A 51 45.48 -34.21 18.74
CA SER A 51 45.62 -32.79 18.38
C SER A 51 44.47 -32.28 17.52
N LEU A 52 44.12 -32.99 16.44
CA LEU A 52 43.01 -32.62 15.55
C LEU A 52 41.66 -32.79 16.24
N GLY A 53 41.45 -33.89 16.97
CA GLY A 53 40.22 -34.13 17.71
C GLY A 53 39.98 -33.11 18.82
N GLY A 54 41.00 -32.79 19.63
CA GLY A 54 40.87 -31.74 20.66
C GLY A 54 40.57 -30.35 20.07
N SER A 55 41.21 -30.00 18.95
CA SER A 55 40.97 -28.75 18.24
C SER A 55 39.58 -28.71 17.61
N ALA A 56 39.19 -29.76 16.88
CA ALA A 56 37.88 -29.88 16.24
C ALA A 56 36.73 -29.92 17.26
N LEU A 57 36.90 -30.60 18.40
CA LEU A 57 35.92 -30.61 19.49
C LEU A 57 35.79 -29.25 20.17
N SER A 58 36.89 -28.54 20.46
CA SER A 58 36.78 -27.21 21.07
C SER A 58 36.10 -26.21 20.12
N LEU A 59 36.40 -26.27 18.82
CA LEU A 59 35.65 -25.52 17.81
C LEU A 59 34.18 -25.97 17.74
N TRP A 60 33.91 -27.27 17.64
CA TRP A 60 32.56 -27.82 17.59
C TRP A 60 31.73 -27.49 18.83
N ASP A 61 32.30 -27.52 20.03
CA ASP A 61 31.63 -27.12 21.27
C ASP A 61 31.35 -25.61 21.28
N THR A 62 32.27 -24.76 20.78
CA THR A 62 31.95 -23.33 20.58
C THR A 62 30.92 -23.08 19.48
N VAL A 63 30.76 -24.00 18.53
CA VAL A 63 29.79 -23.93 17.41
C VAL A 63 28.44 -24.61 17.74
N SER A 64 28.39 -25.52 18.70
CA SER A 64 27.18 -26.26 19.12
C SER A 64 26.65 -25.87 20.50
N SER A 65 27.39 -25.05 21.26
CA SER A 65 26.94 -24.36 22.49
C SER A 65 25.58 -23.67 22.27
N ARG A 66 24.52 -24.31 22.74
CA ARG A 66 23.11 -23.99 22.38
C ARG A 66 22.50 -22.93 23.29
N GLU A 67 23.23 -22.53 24.34
CA GLU A 67 22.99 -21.46 25.32
C GLU A 67 22.76 -20.04 24.72
N GLY A 68 22.81 -19.89 23.39
CA GLY A 68 22.47 -18.64 22.70
C GLY A 68 21.02 -18.53 22.21
N THR A 69 20.36 -19.64 21.87
CA THR A 69 19.23 -19.60 20.92
C THR A 69 17.85 -19.73 21.57
N ARG A 70 17.24 -18.59 21.93
CA ARG A 70 15.85 -18.33 21.49
C ARG A 70 15.97 -17.68 20.09
N PRO A 71 15.65 -18.38 18.99
CA PRO A 71 16.11 -17.99 17.65
C PRO A 71 15.44 -16.74 17.05
N ALA A 72 14.36 -16.24 17.65
CA ALA A 72 13.47 -15.21 17.09
C ALA A 72 14.12 -13.86 16.73
N PHE A 73 15.25 -13.48 17.35
CA PHE A 73 15.81 -12.13 17.25
C PHE A 73 17.04 -12.01 16.34
N ARG A 74 17.26 -12.96 15.41
CA ARG A 74 18.36 -12.85 14.42
C ARG A 74 18.06 -11.79 13.37
N VAL A 75 16.85 -11.83 12.80
CA VAL A 75 16.39 -10.90 11.77
C VAL A 75 16.42 -9.48 12.32
N GLY A 76 15.78 -9.22 13.47
CA GLY A 76 15.83 -7.90 14.14
C GLY A 76 17.23 -7.38 14.50
N GLN A 77 18.26 -8.24 14.66
CA GLN A 77 19.64 -7.80 14.84
C GLN A 77 20.32 -7.36 13.53
N VAL A 78 19.85 -7.84 12.38
CA VAL A 78 20.32 -7.44 11.04
C VAL A 78 19.49 -6.27 10.52
N ASP A 79 18.16 -6.30 10.67
CA ASP A 79 17.25 -5.17 10.42
C ASP A 79 17.76 -3.90 11.14
N ALA A 80 18.18 -4.04 12.41
CA ALA A 80 18.74 -2.94 13.20
C ALA A 80 20.01 -2.33 12.57
N GLU A 81 20.91 -3.16 12.04
CA GLU A 81 22.15 -2.68 11.40
C GLU A 81 21.88 -2.02 10.06
N LEU A 82 20.96 -2.57 9.25
CA LEU A 82 20.52 -1.94 8.00
C LEU A 82 19.87 -0.57 8.25
N LEU A 83 18.94 -0.49 9.21
CA LEU A 83 18.28 0.77 9.60
C LEU A 83 19.25 1.81 10.16
N ASP A 84 20.30 1.39 10.87
CA ASP A 84 21.35 2.31 11.36
C ASP A 84 22.21 2.88 10.20
N GLU A 85 22.51 2.10 9.16
CA GLU A 85 23.27 2.58 8.00
C GLU A 85 22.39 3.43 7.05
N GLU A 86 21.14 3.04 6.82
CA GLU A 86 20.14 3.84 6.08
C GLU A 86 19.90 5.21 6.74
N LEU A 87 19.72 5.25 8.08
CA LEU A 87 19.57 6.51 8.82
C LEU A 87 20.79 7.42 8.62
N VAL A 88 22.00 6.87 8.71
CA VAL A 88 23.25 7.62 8.52
C VAL A 88 23.37 8.17 7.11
N GLN A 89 22.91 7.43 6.09
CA GLN A 89 22.90 7.90 4.71
C GLN A 89 21.84 9.00 4.48
N LEU A 90 20.59 8.77 4.90
CA LEU A 90 19.51 9.75 4.78
C LEU A 90 19.86 11.08 5.46
N LEU A 91 20.42 11.04 6.67
CA LEU A 91 20.86 12.23 7.39
C LEU A 91 22.09 12.88 6.72
N ARG A 92 23.05 12.12 6.19
CA ARG A 92 24.18 12.68 5.39
C ARG A 92 23.64 13.46 4.20
N ASP A 93 22.67 12.92 3.47
CA ASP A 93 22.17 13.55 2.26
C ASP A 93 21.27 14.75 2.56
N GLN A 94 20.40 14.69 3.57
CA GLN A 94 19.63 15.85 4.08
C GLN A 94 20.54 16.98 4.58
N VAL A 95 21.60 16.67 5.34
CA VAL A 95 22.58 17.67 5.79
C VAL A 95 23.35 18.24 4.60
N GLY A 96 23.80 17.39 3.67
CA GLY A 96 24.50 17.81 2.47
C GLY A 96 23.65 18.68 1.53
N ASP A 97 22.33 18.51 1.54
CA ASP A 97 21.40 19.35 0.79
C ASP A 97 21.07 20.65 1.53
N ALA A 98 20.92 20.62 2.86
CA ALA A 98 20.78 21.82 3.68
C ALA A 98 21.99 22.76 3.55
N LEU A 99 23.21 22.21 3.47
CA LEU A 99 24.44 22.99 3.27
C LEU A 99 24.42 23.82 1.97
N LYS A 100 23.75 23.35 0.90
CA LYS A 100 23.61 24.08 -0.37
C LYS A 100 22.84 25.41 -0.22
N TYR A 101 21.96 25.51 0.78
CA TYR A 101 21.15 26.70 1.04
C TYR A 101 21.77 27.61 2.10
N VAL A 102 22.50 27.05 3.07
CA VAL A 102 23.14 27.82 4.16
C VAL A 102 24.43 28.49 3.69
N GLY A 103 25.17 27.87 2.76
CA GLY A 103 26.40 28.42 2.21
C GLY A 103 26.25 28.88 0.76
N GLY A 104 26.41 30.18 0.49
CA GLY A 104 26.62 30.72 -0.86
C GLY A 104 27.98 30.36 -1.49
N LEU A 105 28.62 29.29 -1.00
CA LEU A 105 29.91 28.76 -1.41
C LEU A 105 29.72 27.32 -1.92
N GLY A 106 29.73 27.16 -3.25
CA GLY A 106 30.09 25.93 -3.97
C GLY A 106 29.32 24.64 -3.65
N SER A 107 28.74 24.02 -4.69
CA SER A 107 28.20 22.65 -4.67
C SER A 107 29.16 21.59 -4.09
N ASN A 108 30.46 21.84 -4.20
CA ASN A 108 31.53 20.86 -3.97
C ASN A 108 31.83 20.61 -2.48
N LEU A 109 31.39 21.50 -1.58
CA LEU A 109 31.65 21.35 -0.14
C LEU A 109 31.02 20.08 0.45
N LYS A 110 29.92 19.56 -0.13
CA LYS A 110 29.28 18.30 0.29
C LYS A 110 30.24 17.11 0.18
N ASP A 111 31.11 17.10 -0.84
CA ASP A 111 32.03 16.00 -1.10
C ASP A 111 33.37 16.21 -0.39
N GLU A 112 33.91 17.44 -0.40
CA GLU A 112 35.15 17.80 0.32
C GLU A 112 35.05 17.56 1.84
N TRP A 113 33.91 17.87 2.45
CA TRP A 113 33.64 17.69 3.90
C TRP A 113 32.83 16.43 4.20
N SER A 114 32.67 15.52 3.24
CA SER A 114 31.80 14.34 3.37
C SER A 114 32.20 13.42 4.53
N ALA A 115 33.49 13.28 4.82
CA ALA A 115 34.01 12.46 5.90
C ALA A 115 33.81 13.13 7.27
N GLU A 116 33.99 14.44 7.34
CA GLU A 116 33.85 15.27 8.54
C GLU A 116 32.37 15.40 8.95
N ILE A 117 31.47 15.59 7.99
CA ILE A 117 30.01 15.54 8.21
C ILE A 117 29.61 14.16 8.76
N LEU A 118 30.11 13.07 8.16
CA LEU A 118 29.85 11.72 8.65
C LEU A 118 30.44 11.45 10.03
N LEU A 119 31.60 12.01 10.38
CA LEU A 119 32.16 11.92 11.73
C LEU A 119 31.28 12.65 12.75
N VAL A 120 30.86 13.88 12.47
CA VAL A 120 29.98 14.66 13.37
C VAL A 120 28.65 13.95 13.55
N LEU A 121 28.03 13.46 12.47
CA LEU A 121 26.78 12.73 12.53
C LEU A 121 26.90 11.44 13.35
N ARG A 122 27.92 10.61 13.07
CA ARG A 122 28.14 9.35 13.81
C ARG A 122 28.52 9.60 15.27
N ALA A 123 29.23 10.68 15.59
CA ALA A 123 29.50 11.10 16.96
C ALA A 123 28.23 11.52 17.71
N ALA A 124 27.37 12.32 17.09
CA ALA A 124 26.09 12.75 17.66
C ALA A 124 25.15 11.55 17.89
N LEU A 125 24.98 10.69 16.87
CA LEU A 125 24.19 9.46 16.99
C LEU A 125 24.75 8.53 18.08
N PHE A 126 26.06 8.27 18.10
CA PHE A 126 26.69 7.44 19.14
C PHE A 126 26.47 8.01 20.56
N LYS A 127 26.56 9.33 20.74
CA LYS A 127 26.31 9.98 22.03
C LYS A 127 24.85 9.83 22.46
N LEU A 128 23.90 10.18 21.58
CA LEU A 128 22.48 10.17 21.91
C LEU A 128 21.89 8.76 22.05
N THR A 129 22.44 7.78 21.32
CA THR A 129 21.92 6.39 21.32
C THR A 129 22.74 5.49 22.23
N VAL A 130 23.92 5.03 21.80
CA VAL A 130 24.69 3.98 22.50
C VAL A 130 25.21 4.46 23.86
N TRP A 131 25.66 5.71 23.97
CA TRP A 131 26.19 6.24 25.23
C TRP A 131 25.10 6.47 26.28
N ASP A 132 23.98 7.09 25.90
CA ASP A 132 22.91 7.47 26.84
C ASP A 132 21.82 6.39 27.04
N HIS A 133 21.45 5.63 25.99
CA HIS A 133 20.28 4.71 25.99
C HIS A 133 20.61 3.21 25.85
N ASP A 134 21.89 2.83 25.77
CA ASP A 134 22.36 1.43 25.62
C ASP A 134 21.90 0.70 24.34
N ALA A 135 21.45 1.42 23.32
CA ALA A 135 21.08 0.86 22.01
C ALA A 135 21.58 1.78 20.88
N THR A 136 21.71 1.28 19.65
CA THR A 136 21.68 2.14 18.45
C THR A 136 20.22 2.45 18.08
N TYR A 137 19.98 3.26 17.03
CA TYR A 137 18.63 3.68 16.65
C TYR A 137 17.82 2.51 16.09
N GLY A 138 18.35 1.80 15.11
CA GLY A 138 17.73 0.60 14.55
C GLY A 138 17.53 -0.49 15.60
N ALA A 139 18.47 -0.64 16.54
CA ALA A 139 18.32 -1.55 17.67
C ALA A 139 17.17 -1.14 18.61
N ALA A 140 17.01 0.15 18.89
CA ALA A 140 15.90 0.65 19.72
C ALA A 140 14.53 0.40 19.03
N LEU A 141 14.42 0.63 17.72
CA LEU A 141 13.21 0.31 16.94
C LEU A 141 12.86 -1.18 16.96
N GLN A 142 13.87 -2.06 16.93
CA GLN A 142 13.70 -3.52 17.03
C GLN A 142 13.55 -4.01 18.49
N ASN A 143 13.44 -3.09 19.46
CA ASN A 143 13.40 -3.36 20.91
C ASN A 143 14.56 -4.24 21.41
N LEU A 144 15.79 -3.88 21.01
CA LEU A 144 17.04 -4.55 21.38
C LEU A 144 17.99 -3.56 22.08
N LYS A 145 18.67 -4.01 23.14
CA LYS A 145 19.69 -3.24 23.86
C LYS A 145 21.01 -4.00 23.96
N TYR A 146 22.11 -3.26 23.98
CA TYR A 146 23.43 -3.80 24.26
C TYR A 146 23.54 -4.27 25.71
N THR A 147 24.17 -5.43 25.90
CA THR A 147 24.43 -6.02 27.23
C THR A 147 25.82 -6.65 27.28
N ASP A 148 26.47 -6.61 28.43
CA ASP A 148 27.81 -7.19 28.61
C ASP A 148 27.73 -8.73 28.64
N ALA A 149 28.11 -9.37 27.54
CA ALA A 149 28.04 -10.83 27.38
C ALA A 149 29.05 -11.59 28.27
N ARG A 150 29.94 -10.88 28.98
CA ARG A 150 30.84 -11.45 30.02
C ARG A 150 30.10 -11.79 31.31
N ARG A 151 28.92 -11.21 31.57
CA ARG A 151 28.11 -11.47 32.76
C ARG A 151 26.94 -12.39 32.40
N GLY A 152 27.15 -13.71 32.54
CA GLY A 152 26.19 -14.76 32.16
C GLY A 152 24.96 -14.91 33.07
N GLY A 153 24.42 -13.82 33.61
CA GLY A 153 23.25 -13.84 34.49
C GLY A 153 21.90 -13.90 33.74
N PRO A 154 20.81 -14.25 34.44
CA PRO A 154 19.45 -14.11 33.91
C PRO A 154 18.99 -12.65 33.81
N VAL A 155 19.58 -11.76 34.64
CA VAL A 155 19.38 -10.31 34.57
C VAL A 155 20.36 -9.73 33.55
N LEU A 156 19.85 -8.89 32.64
CA LEU A 156 20.65 -8.19 31.66
C LEU A 156 21.43 -7.04 32.33
N VAL A 157 22.73 -6.95 32.04
CA VAL A 157 23.62 -5.90 32.59
C VAL A 157 24.10 -4.99 31.45
N PRO A 158 23.97 -3.66 31.57
CA PRO A 158 24.42 -2.74 30.53
C PRO A 158 25.96 -2.79 30.34
N PRO A 159 26.47 -2.51 29.14
CA PRO A 159 27.90 -2.50 28.82
C PRO A 159 28.68 -1.48 29.67
N THR A 160 29.93 -1.82 29.99
CA THR A 160 30.77 -0.91 30.78
C THR A 160 31.13 0.35 29.99
N ARG A 161 31.37 1.48 30.67
CA ARG A 161 31.78 2.74 30.01
C ARG A 161 32.99 2.57 29.10
N LEU A 162 33.91 1.65 29.42
CA LEU A 162 35.06 1.29 28.58
C LEU A 162 34.68 0.47 27.33
N GLN A 163 33.70 -0.42 27.42
CA GLN A 163 33.13 -1.09 26.23
C GLN A 163 32.45 -0.05 25.33
N LYS A 164 31.63 0.86 25.90
CA LYS A 164 31.00 1.95 25.14
C LYS A 164 32.03 2.84 24.45
N SER A 165 33.04 3.34 25.18
CA SER A 165 34.04 4.24 24.62
C SER A 165 34.87 3.58 23.52
N LEU A 166 35.21 2.29 23.67
CA LEU A 166 35.97 1.56 22.64
C LEU A 166 35.09 1.24 21.41
N TYR A 167 33.80 0.93 21.61
CA TYR A 167 32.84 0.80 20.50
C TYR A 167 32.72 2.11 19.71
N GLY A 168 32.49 3.24 20.40
CA GLY A 168 32.40 4.56 19.77
C GLY A 168 33.70 4.97 19.07
N LEU A 169 34.86 4.71 19.69
CA LEU A 169 36.17 5.01 19.10
C LEU A 169 36.38 4.27 17.78
N VAL A 170 36.00 2.99 17.68
CA VAL A 170 36.16 2.21 16.45
C VAL A 170 35.06 2.52 15.42
N THR A 171 33.80 2.67 15.83
CA THR A 171 32.68 2.90 14.89
C THR A 171 32.60 4.33 14.35
N VAL A 172 32.99 5.33 15.15
CA VAL A 172 33.03 6.75 14.74
C VAL A 172 34.44 7.11 14.24
N GLY A 173 35.42 7.02 15.14
CA GLY A 173 36.80 7.42 14.87
C GLY A 173 37.51 6.50 13.89
N GLY A 174 37.32 5.18 14.02
CA GLY A 174 37.89 4.17 13.13
C GLY A 174 37.35 4.26 11.69
N LYS A 175 36.02 4.35 11.51
CA LYS A 175 35.43 4.57 10.17
C LYS A 175 35.95 5.87 9.53
N TYR A 176 36.06 6.98 10.27
CA TYR A 176 36.63 8.24 9.74
C TYR A 176 38.14 8.15 9.43
N ALA A 177 38.94 7.54 10.31
CA ALA A 177 40.37 7.37 10.09
C ALA A 177 40.65 6.48 8.86
N TRP A 178 39.80 5.48 8.62
CA TRP A 178 39.88 4.64 7.42
C TRP A 178 39.57 5.44 6.15
N THR A 179 38.43 6.15 6.07
CA THR A 179 38.10 6.95 4.87
C THR A 179 39.10 8.07 4.63
N ARG A 180 39.68 8.67 5.69
CA ARG A 180 40.73 9.68 5.56
C ARG A 180 42.07 9.09 5.06
N LEU A 181 42.41 7.85 5.46
CA LEU A 181 43.57 7.11 4.95
C LEU A 181 43.38 6.69 3.49
N GLU A 182 42.19 6.20 3.14
CA GLU A 182 41.82 5.79 1.79
C GLU A 182 41.87 6.98 0.82
N ASN A 183 41.21 8.09 1.15
CA ASN A 183 41.29 9.34 0.37
C ASN A 183 42.73 9.86 0.24
N TRP A 184 43.58 9.70 1.27
CA TRP A 184 44.99 10.07 1.19
C TRP A 184 45.81 9.14 0.28
N LEU A 185 45.53 7.83 0.29
CA LEU A 185 46.17 6.87 -0.61
C LEU A 185 45.78 7.14 -2.07
N LEU A 186 44.49 7.40 -2.35
CA LEU A 186 43.98 7.74 -3.68
C LEU A 186 44.61 9.06 -4.20
N ASN A 187 44.60 10.13 -3.40
CA ASN A 187 45.22 11.41 -3.76
C ASN A 187 46.76 11.35 -3.94
N GLN A 188 47.39 10.24 -3.56
CA GLN A 188 48.83 10.02 -3.70
C GLN A 188 49.18 9.14 -4.91
N ASP A 189 48.19 8.48 -5.53
CA ASP A 189 48.34 7.64 -6.73
C ASP A 189 47.76 8.35 -7.95
N ASN A 190 48.54 9.28 -8.52
CA ASN A 190 48.14 10.08 -9.68
C ASN A 190 48.12 9.30 -11.00
N GLY A 191 48.37 7.98 -11.00
CA GLY A 191 48.35 7.11 -12.18
C GLY A 191 49.48 7.30 -13.21
N PHE A 192 50.04 8.51 -13.34
CA PHE A 192 51.12 8.82 -14.28
C PHE A 192 52.53 8.54 -13.73
N ASP A 193 52.75 8.76 -12.44
CA ASP A 193 54.02 8.53 -11.75
C ASP A 193 53.96 7.28 -10.85
N PRO A 194 55.03 6.47 -10.75
CA PRO A 194 55.07 5.32 -9.86
C PRO A 194 54.97 5.76 -8.39
N PRO A 195 53.98 5.29 -7.60
CA PRO A 195 53.75 5.77 -6.24
C PRO A 195 54.90 5.42 -5.29
N SER A 196 55.12 6.27 -4.28
CA SER A 196 56.28 6.16 -3.39
C SER A 196 56.38 4.77 -2.72
N PRO A 197 57.59 4.27 -2.42
CA PRO A 197 57.77 2.96 -1.79
C PRO A 197 57.19 2.86 -0.38
N ARG A 198 56.77 3.98 0.23
CA ARG A 198 55.97 4.00 1.46
C ARG A 198 54.48 3.88 1.13
N THR A 199 53.97 4.67 0.19
CA THR A 199 52.58 4.60 -0.31
C THR A 199 52.23 3.21 -0.80
N GLN A 200 53.08 2.59 -1.62
CA GLN A 200 52.86 1.24 -2.14
C GLN A 200 52.83 0.17 -1.02
N ARG A 201 53.60 0.35 0.07
CA ARG A 201 53.52 -0.53 1.25
C ARG A 201 52.23 -0.31 2.04
N LEU A 202 51.82 0.94 2.23
CA LEU A 202 50.57 1.27 2.93
C LEU A 202 49.34 0.77 2.16
N SER A 203 49.28 0.97 0.84
CA SER A 203 48.25 0.40 -0.05
C SER A 203 48.16 -1.13 0.11
N ARG A 204 49.27 -1.86 0.03
CA ARG A 204 49.30 -3.32 0.24
C ARG A 204 48.90 -3.74 1.66
N LEU A 205 49.26 -2.97 2.69
CA LEU A 205 48.82 -3.24 4.07
C LEU A 205 47.32 -2.98 4.25
N THR A 206 46.77 -1.97 3.56
CA THR A 206 45.35 -1.62 3.59
C THR A 206 44.52 -2.71 2.93
N SER A 207 44.88 -3.18 1.73
CA SER A 207 44.15 -4.26 1.04
C SER A 207 44.32 -5.64 1.70
N VAL A 208 45.46 -5.91 2.34
CA VAL A 208 45.62 -7.10 3.20
C VAL A 208 44.75 -6.99 4.46
N ALA A 209 44.69 -5.82 5.10
CA ALA A 209 43.83 -5.62 6.27
C ALA A 209 42.33 -5.71 5.92
N GLU A 210 41.93 -5.16 4.76
CA GLU A 210 40.57 -5.23 4.23
C GLU A 210 40.16 -6.68 3.91
N SER A 211 40.98 -7.42 3.15
CA SER A 211 40.69 -8.82 2.82
C SER A 211 40.68 -9.74 4.05
N VAL A 212 41.59 -9.53 5.01
CA VAL A 212 41.56 -10.21 6.32
C VAL A 212 40.29 -9.84 7.11
N HIS A 213 39.88 -8.56 7.10
CA HIS A 213 38.64 -8.13 7.73
C HIS A 213 37.40 -8.75 7.06
N ALA A 214 37.35 -8.82 5.73
CA ALA A 214 36.26 -9.43 4.98
C ALA A 214 36.12 -10.93 5.29
N VAL A 215 37.24 -11.68 5.32
CA VAL A 215 37.24 -13.09 5.70
C VAL A 215 36.82 -13.28 7.17
N ALA A 216 37.31 -12.42 8.08
CA ALA A 216 36.93 -12.45 9.49
C ALA A 216 35.45 -12.08 9.70
N ALA A 217 34.92 -11.12 8.94
CA ALA A 217 33.52 -10.71 8.95
C ALA A 217 32.61 -11.80 8.40
N PHE A 218 32.96 -12.42 7.27
CA PHE A 218 32.23 -13.56 6.72
C PHE A 218 32.20 -14.75 7.68
N ALA A 219 33.35 -15.15 8.23
CA ALA A 219 33.43 -16.21 9.25
C ALA A 219 32.67 -15.84 10.54
N SER A 220 32.67 -14.55 10.93
CA SER A 220 31.85 -14.05 12.03
C SER A 220 30.36 -14.19 11.72
N PHE A 221 29.94 -13.78 10.53
CA PHE A 221 28.55 -13.83 10.07
C PHE A 221 28.01 -15.26 9.96
N LEU A 222 28.79 -16.21 9.44
CA LEU A 222 28.41 -17.63 9.42
C LEU A 222 28.16 -18.17 10.85
N VAL A 223 29.04 -17.84 11.81
CA VAL A 223 28.82 -18.18 13.22
C VAL A 223 27.62 -17.43 13.82
N PHE A 224 27.33 -16.21 13.38
CA PHE A 224 26.13 -15.47 13.77
C PHE A 224 24.85 -16.12 13.21
N LEU A 225 24.83 -16.62 11.97
CA LEU A 225 23.70 -17.36 11.43
C LEU A 225 23.42 -18.65 12.22
N LEU A 226 24.44 -19.28 12.81
CA LEU A 226 24.30 -20.46 13.66
C LEU A 226 23.87 -20.14 15.10
N HIS A 227 24.34 -19.04 15.71
CA HIS A 227 24.08 -18.71 17.13
C HIS A 227 23.13 -17.54 17.37
N GLY A 228 23.21 -16.48 16.59
CA GLY A 228 22.46 -15.23 16.77
C GLY A 228 22.95 -14.34 17.92
N ARG A 229 24.21 -14.46 18.37
CA ARG A 229 24.72 -13.77 19.59
C ARG A 229 25.53 -12.49 19.35
N TYR A 230 26.31 -12.43 18.28
CA TYR A 230 27.18 -11.28 17.96
C TYR A 230 27.10 -11.01 16.45
N ARG A 231 26.49 -9.90 16.03
CA ARG A 231 26.35 -9.56 14.59
C ARG A 231 27.71 -9.26 13.95
N THR A 232 28.50 -8.33 14.52
CA THR A 232 29.81 -7.96 13.97
C THR A 232 31.00 -8.64 14.66
N VAL A 233 32.16 -8.60 13.99
CA VAL A 233 33.47 -8.92 14.58
C VAL A 233 33.76 -8.00 15.78
N LEU A 234 33.37 -6.74 15.70
CA LEU A 234 33.57 -5.72 16.74
C LEU A 234 32.80 -6.08 18.02
N ASP A 235 31.51 -6.42 17.90
CA ASP A 235 30.68 -6.89 19.02
C ASP A 235 31.29 -8.14 19.70
N ARG A 236 31.83 -9.06 18.89
CA ARG A 236 32.50 -10.29 19.36
C ARG A 236 33.80 -10.00 20.12
N ILE A 237 34.62 -9.05 19.66
CA ILE A 237 35.85 -8.61 20.34
C ILE A 237 35.51 -7.92 21.67
N LEU A 238 34.56 -6.98 21.66
CA LEU A 238 34.15 -6.25 22.87
C LEU A 238 33.26 -7.07 23.82
N ARG A 239 32.79 -8.24 23.36
CA ARG A 239 31.82 -9.11 24.05
C ARG A 239 30.55 -8.37 24.47
N MET A 240 30.05 -7.50 23.60
CA MET A 240 28.73 -6.90 23.74
C MET A 240 27.75 -7.67 22.87
N ARG A 241 26.54 -7.96 23.36
CA ARG A 241 25.47 -8.59 22.58
C ARG A 241 24.24 -7.69 22.55
N LEU A 242 23.51 -7.69 21.44
CA LEU A 242 22.12 -7.22 21.43
C LEU A 242 21.24 -8.28 22.11
N ALA A 243 20.32 -7.84 22.96
CA ALA A 243 19.31 -8.68 23.59
C ALA A 243 18.02 -7.86 23.79
N PRO A 244 16.82 -8.46 23.65
CA PRO A 244 15.58 -7.79 24.01
C PRO A 244 15.56 -7.54 25.53
N PRO A 245 15.15 -6.34 26.00
CA PRO A 245 15.17 -6.00 27.43
C PRO A 245 14.16 -6.80 28.25
N THR A 246 13.08 -7.28 27.60
CA THR A 246 12.03 -8.11 28.19
C THR A 246 11.88 -9.40 27.38
N SER A 247 11.67 -10.54 28.04
CA SER A 247 11.62 -11.86 27.39
C SER A 247 10.24 -12.28 26.89
N GLN A 248 9.30 -11.33 26.76
CA GLN A 248 7.88 -11.59 26.49
C GLN A 248 7.35 -10.97 25.19
N VAL A 249 8.13 -10.16 24.47
CA VAL A 249 7.73 -9.68 23.14
C VAL A 249 7.97 -10.78 22.11
N SER A 250 6.95 -11.60 21.87
CA SER A 250 6.76 -12.22 20.56
C SER A 250 6.63 -11.10 19.53
N ARG A 251 7.48 -11.09 18.49
CA ARG A 251 7.33 -10.13 17.38
C ARG A 251 6.06 -10.48 16.62
N GLU A 252 4.97 -9.81 16.97
CA GLU A 252 3.79 -9.68 16.12
C GLU A 252 4.27 -9.21 14.75
N VAL A 253 3.99 -10.01 13.72
CA VAL A 253 4.27 -9.60 12.34
C VAL A 253 3.20 -8.58 11.98
N SER A 254 3.60 -7.32 11.79
CA SER A 254 2.70 -6.22 11.50
C SER A 254 2.14 -6.31 10.08
N PHE A 255 1.19 -7.21 9.89
CA PHE A 255 0.47 -7.44 8.63
C PHE A 255 -0.27 -6.19 8.13
N GLU A 256 -0.42 -5.14 8.93
CA GLU A 256 -1.09 -3.89 8.57
C GLU A 256 -0.63 -3.33 7.20
N TYR A 257 0.67 -3.26 6.92
CA TYR A 257 1.16 -2.72 5.64
C TYR A 257 0.83 -3.65 4.47
N LEU A 258 0.99 -4.97 4.66
CA LEU A 258 0.61 -5.99 3.67
C LEU A 258 -0.90 -5.93 3.37
N ASN A 259 -1.72 -5.85 4.42
CA ASN A 259 -3.18 -5.76 4.32
C ASN A 259 -3.61 -4.46 3.63
N ARG A 260 -2.99 -3.32 3.96
CA ARG A 260 -3.20 -2.04 3.25
C ARG A 260 -2.86 -2.15 1.76
N GLN A 261 -1.75 -2.80 1.40
CA GLN A 261 -1.36 -3.02 0.00
C GLN A 261 -2.32 -3.98 -0.72
N LEU A 262 -2.69 -5.09 -0.10
CA LEU A 262 -3.60 -6.10 -0.66
C LEU A 262 -4.99 -5.51 -0.91
N VAL A 263 -5.55 -4.79 0.09
CA VAL A 263 -6.82 -4.09 -0.04
C VAL A 263 -6.76 -3.03 -1.14
N TRP A 264 -5.69 -2.24 -1.22
CA TRP A 264 -5.57 -1.23 -2.28
C TRP A 264 -5.45 -1.84 -3.68
N HIS A 265 -4.62 -2.88 -3.84
CA HIS A 265 -4.48 -3.58 -5.12
C HIS A 265 -5.81 -4.18 -5.58
N ALA A 266 -6.45 -4.97 -4.72
CA ALA A 266 -7.75 -5.59 -5.00
C ALA A 266 -8.84 -4.54 -5.27
N PHE A 267 -8.83 -3.41 -4.57
CA PHE A 267 -9.75 -2.30 -4.84
C PHE A 267 -9.50 -1.66 -6.21
N THR A 268 -8.24 -1.41 -6.60
CA THR A 268 -7.92 -0.87 -7.93
C THR A 268 -8.25 -1.85 -9.06
N GLU A 269 -8.03 -3.15 -8.85
CA GLU A 269 -8.35 -4.21 -9.80
C GLU A 269 -9.87 -4.38 -9.98
N PHE A 270 -10.62 -4.42 -8.88
CA PHE A 270 -12.08 -4.36 -8.88
C PHE A 270 -12.61 -3.11 -9.59
N LEU A 271 -12.02 -1.93 -9.32
CA LEU A 271 -12.41 -0.68 -9.97
C LEU A 271 -12.12 -0.70 -11.47
N LEU A 272 -11.04 -1.33 -11.95
CA LEU A 272 -10.76 -1.48 -13.38
C LEU A 272 -11.78 -2.37 -14.10
N PHE A 273 -12.38 -3.35 -13.43
CA PHE A 273 -13.48 -4.14 -13.99
C PHE A 273 -14.84 -3.44 -13.90
N VAL A 274 -15.08 -2.67 -12.83
CA VAL A 274 -16.37 -2.01 -12.57
C VAL A 274 -16.53 -0.67 -13.30
N LEU A 275 -15.47 0.12 -13.44
CA LEU A 275 -15.51 1.45 -14.06
C LEU A 275 -15.96 1.43 -15.55
N PRO A 276 -15.60 0.44 -16.39
CA PRO A 276 -16.16 0.28 -17.74
C PRO A 276 -17.65 -0.08 -17.75
N LEU A 277 -18.14 -0.82 -16.75
CA LEU A 277 -19.54 -1.22 -16.62
C LEU A 277 -20.41 -0.06 -16.07
N ILE A 278 -19.85 0.78 -15.20
CA ILE A 278 -20.46 2.03 -14.77
C ILE A 278 -20.36 3.04 -15.92
N GLY A 279 -21.36 3.01 -16.80
CA GLY A 279 -21.46 3.94 -17.94
C GLY A 279 -21.33 5.40 -17.51
N ILE A 280 -20.14 5.97 -17.71
CA ILE A 280 -19.70 7.28 -17.18
C ILE A 280 -20.71 8.39 -17.54
N ASN A 281 -21.30 8.31 -18.74
CA ASN A 281 -22.33 9.24 -19.19
C ASN A 281 -23.60 9.21 -18.34
N LYS A 282 -24.07 8.04 -17.89
CA LYS A 282 -25.27 7.91 -17.04
C LYS A 282 -24.97 8.41 -15.61
N TRP A 283 -23.80 8.11 -15.05
CA TRP A 283 -23.38 8.64 -13.75
C TRP A 283 -23.16 10.16 -13.74
N ARG A 284 -22.50 10.72 -14.77
CA ARG A 284 -22.34 12.18 -14.94
C ARG A 284 -23.70 12.90 -15.03
N ARG A 285 -24.68 12.33 -15.75
CA ARG A 285 -26.07 12.85 -15.81
C ARG A 285 -26.78 12.73 -14.45
N TRP A 286 -26.60 11.63 -13.72
CA TRP A 286 -27.21 11.44 -12.39
C TRP A 286 -26.65 12.44 -11.37
N LEU A 287 -25.32 12.56 -11.27
CA LEU A 287 -24.64 13.55 -10.43
C LEU A 287 -25.01 15.00 -10.80
N GLY A 288 -25.10 15.32 -12.09
CA GLY A 288 -25.57 16.63 -12.55
C GLY A 288 -27.03 16.92 -12.15
N ARG A 289 -27.90 15.91 -12.13
CA ARG A 289 -29.30 16.04 -11.69
C ARG A 289 -29.44 16.13 -10.17
N THR A 290 -28.67 15.37 -9.39
CA THR A 290 -28.69 15.48 -7.93
C THR A 290 -28.10 16.82 -7.48
N TRP A 291 -26.99 17.27 -8.07
CA TRP A 291 -26.41 18.60 -7.81
C TRP A 291 -27.35 19.75 -8.19
N ARG A 292 -28.07 19.67 -9.32
CA ARG A 292 -29.11 20.64 -9.66
C ARG A 292 -30.31 20.59 -8.69
N ARG A 293 -30.69 19.41 -8.19
CA ARG A 293 -31.75 19.27 -7.18
C ARG A 293 -31.34 19.80 -5.81
N THR A 294 -30.11 19.59 -5.34
CA THR A 294 -29.64 20.15 -4.07
C THR A 294 -29.47 21.68 -4.17
N LYS A 295 -28.90 22.19 -5.27
CA LYS A 295 -28.84 23.64 -5.53
C LYS A 295 -30.24 24.25 -5.62
N GLY A 296 -31.19 23.59 -6.28
CA GLY A 296 -32.58 24.01 -6.40
C GLY A 296 -33.39 23.93 -5.09
N ALA A 297 -33.03 23.02 -4.18
CA ALA A 297 -33.59 22.96 -2.83
C ALA A 297 -33.05 24.10 -1.95
N LEU A 298 -31.76 24.45 -2.07
CA LEU A 298 -31.15 25.59 -1.40
C LEU A 298 -31.68 26.93 -1.92
N SER A 299 -31.89 27.08 -3.23
CA SER A 299 -32.44 28.31 -3.81
C SER A 299 -33.94 28.49 -3.56
N ARG A 300 -34.68 27.42 -3.23
CA ARG A 300 -36.11 27.49 -2.84
C ARG A 300 -36.36 28.13 -1.46
N GLY A 301 -35.30 28.54 -0.75
CA GLY A 301 -35.40 29.40 0.43
C GLY A 301 -35.56 30.89 0.11
N ALA A 302 -35.54 31.30 -1.16
CA ALA A 302 -35.72 32.67 -1.60
C ALA A 302 -36.83 32.80 -2.65
N GLU A 303 -37.61 33.87 -2.53
CA GLU A 303 -38.57 34.41 -3.50
C GLU A 303 -39.69 33.45 -3.97
N ALA A 304 -40.84 33.59 -3.31
CA ALA A 304 -42.14 33.31 -3.91
C ALA A 304 -42.85 34.64 -4.18
N ASP A 305 -42.89 35.06 -5.45
CA ASP A 305 -43.79 36.10 -5.96
C ASP A 305 -44.13 35.81 -7.43
N ALA A 306 -45.17 36.44 -7.97
CA ALA A 306 -45.95 35.89 -9.10
C ALA A 306 -45.70 36.50 -10.50
N ASP A 307 -46.09 35.71 -11.51
CA ASP A 307 -46.63 36.12 -12.82
C ASP A 307 -45.82 37.03 -13.78
N VAL A 308 -44.68 36.55 -14.28
CA VAL A 308 -44.34 36.57 -15.73
C VAL A 308 -43.51 35.31 -16.08
N GLU A 309 -43.78 34.65 -17.21
CA GLU A 309 -42.90 33.60 -17.75
C GLU A 309 -41.62 34.17 -18.38
N GLU A 310 -40.68 34.60 -17.55
CA GLU A 310 -39.31 34.82 -18.01
C GLU A 310 -38.65 33.47 -18.35
N LYS A 311 -38.26 33.30 -19.62
CA LYS A 311 -37.55 32.11 -20.10
C LYS A 311 -36.15 32.08 -19.44
N LYS A 312 -35.96 31.32 -18.36
CA LYS A 312 -34.74 31.30 -17.52
C LYS A 312 -33.63 30.34 -18.01
N GLY A 313 -33.64 29.93 -19.29
CA GLY A 313 -32.61 29.07 -19.87
C GLY A 313 -31.33 29.83 -20.26
N GLU A 314 -30.23 29.09 -20.37
CA GLU A 314 -28.88 29.61 -20.71
C GLU A 314 -28.83 30.38 -22.04
N PHE A 315 -29.70 30.03 -22.99
CA PHE A 315 -29.79 30.65 -24.32
C PHE A 315 -31.13 31.36 -24.57
N SER A 316 -31.76 31.87 -23.51
CA SER A 316 -33.03 32.61 -23.61
C SER A 316 -32.93 33.92 -24.40
N PHE A 317 -31.75 34.55 -24.42
CA PHE A 317 -31.46 35.79 -25.15
C PHE A 317 -31.49 35.64 -26.68
N LEU A 318 -31.50 34.41 -27.22
CA LEU A 318 -31.51 34.19 -28.66
C LEU A 318 -32.91 34.46 -29.25
N PRO A 319 -33.03 35.26 -30.34
CA PRO A 319 -34.27 35.43 -31.09
C PRO A 319 -34.89 34.10 -31.48
N GLU A 320 -36.23 34.04 -31.54
CA GLU A 320 -36.95 32.77 -31.73
C GLU A 320 -36.71 32.13 -33.12
N ARG A 321 -36.27 32.91 -34.11
CA ARG A 321 -35.81 32.42 -35.42
C ARG A 321 -34.51 31.60 -35.39
N THR A 322 -33.73 31.66 -34.31
CA THR A 322 -32.39 31.05 -34.21
C THR A 322 -32.44 29.79 -33.35
N CYS A 323 -31.88 28.68 -33.84
CA CYS A 323 -31.87 27.41 -33.12
C CYS A 323 -30.80 27.43 -32.03
N ALA A 324 -31.20 27.41 -30.76
CA ALA A 324 -30.26 27.45 -29.64
C ALA A 324 -29.36 26.20 -29.55
N ILE A 325 -29.76 25.06 -30.14
CA ILE A 325 -28.91 23.86 -30.27
C ILE A 325 -27.83 24.11 -31.33
N CYS A 326 -28.18 24.56 -32.54
CA CYS A 326 -27.19 24.89 -33.58
C CYS A 326 -26.21 25.98 -33.12
N TYR A 327 -26.72 26.98 -32.39
CA TYR A 327 -25.90 28.02 -31.78
C TYR A 327 -24.94 27.47 -30.71
N GLN A 328 -25.42 26.60 -29.81
CA GLN A 328 -24.58 25.95 -28.81
C GLN A 328 -23.51 25.08 -29.47
N ASP A 329 -23.88 24.23 -30.43
CA ASP A 329 -22.94 23.30 -31.08
C ASP A 329 -21.82 24.05 -31.81
N GLN A 330 -22.16 25.05 -32.64
CA GLN A 330 -21.19 25.93 -33.32
C GLN A 330 -20.26 26.66 -32.35
N ASN A 331 -20.75 27.03 -31.16
CA ASN A 331 -19.99 27.78 -30.16
C ASN A 331 -19.34 26.87 -29.08
N SER A 332 -19.40 25.54 -29.26
CA SER A 332 -18.82 24.53 -28.35
C SER A 332 -17.60 23.79 -28.93
N ALA A 333 -17.32 24.01 -30.21
CA ALA A 333 -16.12 23.55 -30.90
C ALA A 333 -14.84 24.02 -30.17
N SER A 334 -14.15 23.08 -29.52
CA SER A 334 -13.04 23.38 -28.60
C SER A 334 -11.66 23.00 -29.14
N THR A 335 -11.57 22.59 -30.41
CA THR A 335 -10.29 22.24 -31.06
C THR A 335 -9.75 23.42 -31.88
N GLU A 336 -8.44 23.68 -31.82
CA GLU A 336 -7.82 24.88 -32.42
C GLU A 336 -8.05 25.01 -33.94
N GLN A 337 -8.12 23.89 -34.65
CA GLN A 337 -8.39 23.83 -36.09
C GLN A 337 -9.85 24.20 -36.42
N GLU A 338 -10.78 23.82 -35.55
CA GLU A 338 -12.21 24.07 -35.69
C GLU A 338 -12.56 25.50 -35.24
N ILE A 339 -11.88 26.03 -34.22
CA ILE A 339 -11.93 27.44 -33.83
C ILE A 339 -11.44 28.36 -34.98
N LEU A 340 -10.41 27.96 -35.73
CA LEU A 340 -9.96 28.69 -36.92
C LEU A 340 -10.99 28.67 -38.06
N ALA A 341 -11.76 27.59 -38.21
CA ALA A 341 -12.88 27.53 -39.16
C ALA A 341 -14.06 28.38 -38.69
N ALA A 342 -14.46 28.23 -37.42
CA ALA A 342 -15.54 29.00 -36.79
C ALA A 342 -15.25 30.51 -36.73
N ALA A 343 -13.98 30.93 -36.68
CA ALA A 343 -13.60 32.34 -36.79
C ALA A 343 -13.98 32.97 -38.14
N ALA A 344 -14.00 32.19 -39.23
CA ALA A 344 -14.44 32.65 -40.56
C ALA A 344 -15.97 32.70 -40.70
N SER A 345 -16.70 31.96 -39.84
CA SER A 345 -18.17 31.91 -39.81
C SER A 345 -18.71 32.15 -38.39
N SER A 346 -18.17 33.18 -37.72
CA SER A 346 -18.46 33.46 -36.32
C SER A 346 -19.97 33.52 -36.05
N GLY A 347 -20.40 32.90 -34.95
CA GLY A 347 -21.80 32.72 -34.55
C GLY A 347 -22.51 34.03 -34.17
N VAL A 348 -22.62 34.95 -35.12
CA VAL A 348 -23.45 36.16 -35.01
C VAL A 348 -24.91 35.73 -34.92
N VAL A 349 -25.63 36.31 -33.97
CA VAL A 349 -27.05 36.03 -33.73
C VAL A 349 -27.86 36.38 -34.98
N GLY A 350 -28.36 35.36 -35.67
CA GLY A 350 -29.07 35.51 -36.94
C GLY A 350 -28.23 35.31 -38.20
N SER A 351 -27.06 34.66 -38.10
CA SER A 351 -26.38 34.02 -39.24
C SER A 351 -27.20 32.83 -39.76
N ALA A 352 -27.35 32.72 -41.08
CA ALA A 352 -28.19 31.70 -41.74
C ALA A 352 -27.80 30.24 -41.47
N GLN A 353 -26.60 29.98 -40.92
CA GLN A 353 -26.16 28.66 -40.44
C GLN A 353 -26.76 28.26 -39.07
N THR A 354 -27.37 29.21 -38.36
CA THR A 354 -27.95 29.03 -37.03
C THR A 354 -29.45 29.28 -36.97
N ASP A 355 -30.06 29.80 -38.04
CA ASP A 355 -31.52 30.01 -38.12
C ASP A 355 -32.26 28.67 -38.31
N ILE A 356 -33.51 28.61 -37.84
CA ILE A 356 -34.25 27.34 -37.68
C ILE A 356 -34.66 26.75 -39.04
N THR A 357 -34.19 25.53 -39.31
CA THR A 357 -34.59 24.71 -40.46
C THR A 357 -35.56 23.63 -40.02
N ASN A 358 -36.74 23.59 -40.66
CA ASN A 358 -37.88 22.72 -40.30
C ASN A 358 -38.30 22.86 -38.81
N PRO A 359 -39.08 23.90 -38.45
CA PRO A 359 -39.37 24.26 -37.06
C PRO A 359 -40.26 23.24 -36.35
N TYR A 360 -39.80 22.78 -35.19
CA TYR A 360 -40.55 21.92 -34.26
C TYR A 360 -40.58 22.58 -32.88
N GLU A 361 -41.73 22.49 -32.20
CA GLU A 361 -41.88 22.99 -30.84
C GLU A 361 -41.81 21.85 -29.80
N THR A 362 -41.38 22.24 -28.60
CA THR A 362 -41.10 21.36 -27.47
C THR A 362 -42.30 21.22 -26.55
N ILE A 363 -42.60 20.00 -26.09
CA ILE A 363 -43.68 19.75 -25.15
C ILE A 363 -43.07 19.51 -23.75
N PRO A 364 -43.47 20.27 -22.70
CA PRO A 364 -44.58 21.24 -22.67
C PRO A 364 -44.23 22.69 -23.06
N CYS A 365 -42.96 23.07 -23.08
CA CYS A 365 -42.52 24.47 -22.98
C CYS A 365 -42.61 25.37 -24.23
N GLY A 366 -43.19 24.90 -25.35
CA GLY A 366 -43.47 25.69 -26.56
C GLY A 366 -42.25 26.27 -27.30
N CYS A 367 -41.03 26.00 -26.85
CA CYS A 367 -39.82 26.56 -27.42
C CYS A 367 -39.44 25.86 -28.73
N VAL A 368 -39.13 26.66 -29.77
CA VAL A 368 -38.92 26.19 -31.15
C VAL A 368 -37.44 25.92 -31.47
N TYR A 369 -37.19 24.84 -32.21
CA TYR A 369 -35.89 24.35 -32.65
C TYR A 369 -35.97 23.74 -34.05
N CYS A 370 -34.81 23.44 -34.68
CA CYS A 370 -34.77 22.60 -35.88
C CYS A 370 -35.19 21.16 -35.56
N PHE A 371 -36.01 20.54 -36.42
CA PHE A 371 -36.45 19.14 -36.29
C PHE A 371 -35.32 18.17 -35.92
N VAL A 372 -34.27 18.11 -36.76
CA VAL A 372 -33.15 17.16 -36.60
C VAL A 372 -32.43 17.39 -35.27
N CYS A 373 -32.18 18.64 -34.91
CA CYS A 373 -31.51 18.99 -33.66
C CYS A 373 -32.34 18.63 -32.43
N LEU A 374 -33.67 18.76 -32.50
CA LEU A 374 -34.54 18.45 -31.36
C LEU A 374 -34.76 16.93 -31.23
N ALA A 375 -35.07 16.25 -32.33
CA ALA A 375 -35.27 14.79 -32.36
C ALA A 375 -34.04 14.04 -31.83
N THR A 376 -32.85 14.35 -32.36
CA THR A 376 -31.59 13.67 -31.94
C THR A 376 -31.25 13.90 -30.46
N ARG A 377 -31.64 15.04 -29.86
CA ARG A 377 -31.45 15.30 -28.42
C ARG A 377 -32.47 14.57 -27.54
N ILE A 378 -33.70 14.37 -28.02
CA ILE A 378 -34.72 13.58 -27.32
C ILE A 378 -34.40 12.07 -27.40
N GLU A 379 -34.07 11.57 -28.59
CA GLU A 379 -33.68 10.17 -28.83
C GLU A 379 -32.42 9.78 -28.04
N GLY A 380 -31.39 10.64 -28.04
CA GLY A 380 -30.14 10.43 -27.31
C GLY A 380 -30.22 10.43 -25.77
N GLU A 381 -31.40 10.69 -25.21
CA GLU A 381 -31.68 10.64 -23.78
C GLU A 381 -32.61 9.49 -23.33
N GLU A 382 -32.90 8.53 -24.22
CA GLU A 382 -33.52 7.23 -23.87
C GLU A 382 -34.82 7.34 -23.01
N GLY A 383 -35.61 8.40 -23.23
CA GLY A 383 -36.86 8.68 -22.50
C GLY A 383 -36.72 9.38 -21.15
N GLU A 384 -35.51 9.72 -20.70
CA GLU A 384 -35.31 10.45 -19.43
C GLU A 384 -35.75 11.94 -19.53
N GLY A 385 -35.65 12.54 -20.71
CA GLY A 385 -36.16 13.88 -21.05
C GLY A 385 -35.10 15.00 -21.05
N TRP A 386 -34.93 15.64 -22.20
CA TRP A 386 -33.92 16.67 -22.47
C TRP A 386 -34.25 18.02 -21.84
N THR A 387 -33.26 18.69 -21.22
CA THR A 387 -33.46 20.04 -20.66
C THR A 387 -33.39 21.11 -21.74
N CYS A 388 -34.51 21.81 -21.97
CA CYS A 388 -34.65 22.90 -22.94
C CYS A 388 -33.66 24.05 -22.68
N LEU A 389 -32.78 24.32 -23.65
CA LEU A 389 -31.78 25.40 -23.57
C LEU A 389 -32.37 26.83 -23.45
N ARG A 390 -33.65 27.02 -23.81
CA ARG A 390 -34.33 28.33 -23.80
C ARG A 390 -35.03 28.66 -22.49
N CYS A 391 -35.70 27.71 -21.84
CA CYS A 391 -36.44 27.93 -20.58
C CYS A 391 -35.91 27.13 -19.38
N GLY A 392 -35.16 26.04 -19.60
CA GLY A 392 -34.67 25.12 -18.57
C GLY A 392 -35.59 23.93 -18.24
N GLU A 393 -36.78 23.84 -18.85
CA GLU A 393 -37.75 22.77 -18.58
C GLU A 393 -37.39 21.43 -19.24
N LEU A 394 -37.94 20.32 -18.73
CA LEU A 394 -37.71 18.97 -19.23
C LEU A 394 -38.68 18.61 -20.36
N VAL A 395 -38.14 18.44 -21.56
CA VAL A 395 -38.84 18.08 -22.79
C VAL A 395 -38.73 16.57 -23.01
N LYS A 396 -39.86 15.91 -23.23
CA LYS A 396 -39.90 14.48 -23.60
C LYS A 396 -40.37 14.23 -25.01
N GLU A 397 -41.16 15.15 -25.56
CA GLU A 397 -41.83 15.00 -26.84
C GLU A 397 -41.73 16.33 -27.60
N CYS A 398 -41.81 16.25 -28.93
CA CYS A 398 -41.84 17.41 -29.82
C CYS A 398 -42.86 17.19 -30.93
N LYS A 399 -43.45 18.29 -31.41
CA LYS A 399 -44.40 18.29 -32.54
C LYS A 399 -44.01 19.34 -33.56
N PRO A 400 -44.48 19.24 -34.82
CA PRO A 400 -44.29 20.31 -35.80
C PRO A 400 -44.81 21.64 -35.25
N TRP A 401 -44.08 22.73 -35.50
CA TRP A 401 -44.54 24.07 -35.13
C TRP A 401 -45.60 24.55 -36.13
N SER A 402 -46.81 24.83 -35.66
CA SER A 402 -47.96 25.17 -36.50
C SER A 402 -48.00 26.63 -36.96
N GLY A 403 -47.25 27.52 -36.30
CA GLY A 403 -47.27 28.96 -36.53
C GLY A 403 -48.65 29.59 -36.29
N ASP A 404 -48.87 30.78 -36.85
CA ASP A 404 -50.15 31.54 -36.76
C ASP A 404 -51.27 30.95 -37.67
N VAL A 405 -51.33 29.63 -37.83
CA VAL A 405 -52.48 28.93 -38.42
C VAL A 405 -53.39 28.47 -37.28
N LEU A 406 -54.47 29.22 -37.05
CA LEU A 406 -55.52 28.86 -36.11
C LEU A 406 -56.30 27.63 -36.59
N GLU A 407 -55.80 26.44 -36.26
CA GLU A 407 -56.55 25.20 -36.45
C GLU A 407 -57.86 25.26 -35.63
N PRO A 408 -59.03 25.05 -36.25
CA PRO A 408 -60.30 25.05 -35.52
C PRO A 408 -60.33 23.86 -34.55
N PRO A 409 -60.77 24.04 -33.29
CA PRO A 409 -60.60 23.03 -32.24
C PRO A 409 -61.30 21.72 -32.60
N ILE A 410 -60.51 20.67 -32.76
CA ILE A 410 -60.99 19.31 -33.04
C ILE A 410 -61.88 18.86 -31.88
N ARG A 411 -63.18 18.80 -32.14
CA ARG A 411 -64.15 18.24 -31.19
C ARG A 411 -63.93 16.73 -31.11
N SER A 412 -63.23 16.27 -30.08
CA SER A 412 -63.21 14.85 -29.71
C SER A 412 -64.65 14.37 -29.48
N PRO A 413 -65.07 13.26 -30.11
CA PRO A 413 -66.45 12.78 -29.98
C PRO A 413 -66.67 12.22 -28.58
N ALA A 414 -67.49 12.90 -27.78
CA ALA A 414 -67.89 12.46 -26.45
C ALA A 414 -68.88 11.27 -26.53
N THR A 415 -68.38 10.06 -26.77
CA THR A 415 -69.16 8.82 -26.72
C THR A 415 -69.40 8.39 -25.28
N LYS A 416 -70.68 8.42 -24.89
CA LYS A 416 -71.18 8.02 -23.57
C LYS A 416 -70.89 6.53 -23.31
N ALA A 417 -70.56 6.19 -22.06
CA ALA A 417 -70.56 4.81 -21.61
C ALA A 417 -71.99 4.24 -21.58
N VAL A 418 -72.14 2.99 -22.04
CA VAL A 418 -73.31 2.13 -21.79
C VAL A 418 -72.77 0.71 -21.55
N MET A 419 -73.11 0.11 -20.41
CA MET A 419 -72.84 -1.31 -20.15
C MET A 419 -73.89 -2.19 -20.83
N PHE A 420 -73.56 -3.44 -21.14
CA PHE A 420 -74.33 -4.62 -20.69
C PHE A 420 -73.42 -5.87 -20.81
N ALA A 421 -73.84 -7.03 -20.29
CA ALA A 421 -72.96 -8.14 -19.92
C ALA A 421 -73.37 -9.51 -20.51
N GLU A 422 -72.46 -10.48 -20.38
CA GLU A 422 -72.64 -11.97 -20.48
C GLU A 422 -73.15 -12.50 -21.85
N ASP A 423 -72.67 -13.57 -22.48
CA ASP A 423 -71.69 -14.65 -22.29
C ASP A 423 -71.91 -15.62 -23.51
N VAL A 424 -71.26 -16.79 -23.56
CA VAL A 424 -71.68 -18.03 -24.29
C VAL A 424 -71.24 -18.24 -25.77
N LYS A 425 -70.11 -18.99 -25.91
CA LYS A 425 -69.83 -20.17 -26.81
C LYS A 425 -69.17 -20.13 -28.22
N ASP A 426 -68.30 -21.14 -28.39
CA ASP A 426 -67.99 -22.07 -29.51
C ASP A 426 -67.70 -21.52 -30.96
N VAL A 427 -66.46 -21.50 -31.50
CA VAL A 427 -65.61 -22.62 -32.02
C VAL A 427 -66.20 -23.38 -33.24
N PRO A 428 -65.51 -23.59 -34.40
CA PRO A 428 -64.33 -22.94 -35.02
C PRO A 428 -64.42 -22.82 -36.60
N THR A 429 -63.28 -23.00 -37.32
CA THR A 429 -63.06 -23.44 -38.74
C THR A 429 -62.98 -22.42 -39.91
N GLU A 430 -61.81 -22.38 -40.59
CA GLU A 430 -61.49 -22.43 -42.06
C GLU A 430 -62.30 -21.59 -43.10
N THR A 431 -61.79 -21.08 -44.24
CA THR A 431 -60.46 -20.94 -44.94
C THR A 431 -60.54 -19.65 -45.87
N GLU A 432 -59.82 -19.33 -46.97
CA GLU A 432 -58.82 -20.00 -47.84
C GLU A 432 -58.01 -19.04 -48.77
N SER A 433 -56.67 -19.18 -48.81
CA SER A 433 -55.75 -18.72 -49.90
C SER A 433 -55.65 -17.20 -50.21
N SER A 434 -54.69 -16.68 -51.00
CA SER A 434 -53.57 -17.29 -51.77
C SER A 434 -52.31 -16.39 -51.66
N HIS A 435 -51.11 -16.94 -51.41
CA HIS A 435 -50.07 -17.37 -52.40
C HIS A 435 -49.33 -16.16 -53.06
N ALA A 436 -48.01 -16.16 -53.31
CA ALA A 436 -47.15 -17.29 -53.66
C ALA A 436 -45.73 -17.29 -53.05
N ASP A 437 -45.09 -18.44 -53.14
CA ASP A 437 -43.79 -18.82 -52.57
C ASP A 437 -42.58 -18.58 -53.51
N PHE A 438 -41.37 -18.72 -52.98
CA PHE A 438 -40.22 -19.21 -53.76
C PHE A 438 -39.29 -20.10 -52.91
N VAL A 439 -38.87 -21.22 -53.52
CA VAL A 439 -38.01 -22.32 -53.03
C VAL A 439 -36.73 -21.90 -52.27
N ASP A 440 -36.24 -22.54 -51.20
CA ASP A 440 -36.11 -23.99 -50.79
C ASP A 440 -34.70 -24.58 -51.08
N ALA A 441 -34.26 -25.55 -50.24
CA ALA A 441 -33.36 -26.71 -50.48
C ALA A 441 -32.25 -26.97 -49.41
N VAL A 442 -32.36 -28.15 -48.75
CA VAL A 442 -31.33 -29.03 -48.07
C VAL A 442 -30.48 -28.44 -46.90
N GLU A 443 -30.34 -29.03 -45.69
CA GLU A 443 -30.13 -30.44 -45.22
C GLU A 443 -28.75 -31.04 -45.62
N ASP A 444 -27.99 -31.81 -44.81
CA ASP A 444 -28.22 -32.35 -43.44
C ASP A 444 -26.90 -32.79 -42.72
N LEU A 445 -27.03 -33.54 -41.60
CA LEU A 445 -26.07 -34.35 -40.80
C LEU A 445 -25.32 -33.58 -39.68
N GLU A 446 -25.49 -33.82 -38.37
CA GLU A 446 -25.57 -35.03 -37.50
C GLU A 446 -24.22 -35.42 -36.83
N GLU A 447 -24.14 -35.35 -35.49
CA GLU A 447 -23.80 -36.51 -34.63
C GLU A 447 -24.15 -36.28 -33.12
N SER A 448 -25.37 -36.68 -32.76
CA SER A 448 -25.81 -37.38 -31.54
C SER A 448 -24.97 -37.44 -30.24
N THR A 449 -25.58 -36.96 -29.13
CA THR A 449 -25.69 -37.63 -27.79
C THR A 449 -24.44 -37.89 -26.90
N SER A 450 -24.50 -38.11 -25.58
CA SER A 450 -25.44 -37.68 -24.51
C SER A 450 -24.93 -38.07 -23.10
N THR A 451 -25.11 -37.20 -22.09
CA THR A 451 -25.33 -37.47 -20.63
C THR A 451 -24.25 -38.17 -19.75
N VAL A 452 -24.20 -37.73 -18.47
CA VAL A 452 -23.58 -38.39 -17.27
C VAL A 452 -22.02 -38.45 -17.31
N LYS A 453 -21.26 -37.98 -16.30
CA LYS A 453 -21.36 -38.21 -14.84
C LYS A 453 -20.60 -37.13 -14.02
N ALA A 454 -20.92 -36.99 -12.74
CA ALA A 454 -20.11 -36.21 -11.79
C ALA A 454 -19.02 -37.05 -11.11
N TYR A 455 -17.84 -36.43 -10.90
CA TYR A 455 -16.80 -36.74 -9.91
C TYR A 455 -16.46 -35.38 -9.27
N SER A 456 -16.30 -35.20 -7.95
CA SER A 456 -15.91 -36.09 -6.85
C SER A 456 -14.43 -36.50 -6.88
N SER A 457 -13.60 -35.64 -6.28
CA SER A 457 -12.25 -35.93 -5.80
C SER A 457 -12.21 -35.52 -4.32
N GLY A 458 -12.00 -36.48 -3.43
CA GLY A 458 -11.86 -36.20 -2.00
C GLY A 458 -10.42 -35.89 -1.62
N GLU A 459 -10.24 -35.04 -0.61
CA GLU A 459 -8.97 -34.85 0.11
C GLU A 459 -9.19 -35.30 1.57
N GLU A 460 -8.13 -35.78 2.22
CA GLU A 460 -8.25 -36.50 3.49
C GLU A 460 -8.18 -35.56 4.70
N GLU A 461 -9.32 -35.28 5.35
CA GLU A 461 -9.36 -34.56 6.62
C GLU A 461 -8.87 -35.44 7.79
N SER A 462 -7.70 -35.12 8.35
CA SER A 462 -7.24 -35.66 9.63
C SER A 462 -7.77 -34.83 10.79
N ASN A 463 -8.77 -35.37 11.51
CA ASN A 463 -9.38 -34.74 12.69
C ASN A 463 -8.46 -34.86 13.93
N ASP A 464 -7.71 -33.80 14.24
CA ASP A 464 -7.21 -33.50 15.59
C ASP A 464 -7.87 -32.20 16.06
N GLY A 465 -8.78 -32.32 17.03
CA GLY A 465 -9.50 -31.19 17.61
C GLY A 465 -8.99 -30.86 19.01
N ASP A 466 -8.46 -29.64 19.17
CA ASP A 466 -8.23 -29.03 20.48
C ASP A 466 -8.73 -27.58 20.40
N SER A 467 -9.66 -27.23 21.29
CA SER A 467 -10.42 -25.97 21.23
C SER A 467 -10.06 -25.10 22.42
N GLU A 468 -9.05 -24.23 22.26
CA GLU A 468 -8.71 -23.26 23.30
C GLU A 468 -9.81 -22.19 23.45
N GLU A 469 -10.12 -21.90 24.71
CA GLU A 469 -11.24 -21.08 25.19
C GLU A 469 -10.85 -19.60 25.18
N TYR A 470 -11.69 -18.73 24.61
CA TYR A 470 -11.47 -17.28 24.60
C TYR A 470 -12.13 -16.63 25.83
N ASP A 471 -11.34 -16.32 26.85
CA ASP A 471 -11.73 -15.41 27.94
C ASP A 471 -11.45 -13.96 27.54
N GLU A 472 -12.47 -13.10 27.61
CA GLU A 472 -12.34 -11.64 27.44
C GLU A 472 -12.03 -10.99 28.81
N GLU A 473 -10.80 -10.50 29.02
CA GLU A 473 -10.49 -9.68 30.21
C GLU A 473 -11.02 -8.24 30.03
N GLU A 474 -12.24 -7.98 30.53
CA GLU A 474 -12.75 -6.60 30.67
C GLU A 474 -11.86 -5.75 31.59
N SER A 475 -11.64 -4.51 31.19
CA SER A 475 -10.80 -3.56 31.91
C SER A 475 -11.57 -2.81 33.01
N GLU A 476 -11.40 -3.19 34.27
CA GLU A 476 -11.91 -2.41 35.41
C GLU A 476 -10.89 -1.34 35.86
N LEU A 477 -11.27 -0.07 35.71
CA LEU A 477 -10.49 1.11 36.14
C LEU A 477 -10.74 1.39 37.63
N GLY A 478 -9.73 1.17 38.47
CA GLY A 478 -9.74 1.58 39.88
C GLY A 478 -9.21 3.00 40.06
N ASP A 479 -10.09 3.96 40.35
CA ASP A 479 -9.71 5.27 40.90
C ASP A 479 -9.40 5.12 42.40
N ASP A 480 -8.16 5.37 42.81
CA ASP A 480 -7.78 5.54 44.23
C ASP A 480 -7.78 7.04 44.59
N MET A 481 -8.86 7.50 45.21
CA MET A 481 -9.01 8.84 45.81
C MET A 481 -9.13 8.74 47.34
N ASP A 482 -8.40 9.63 48.03
CA ASP A 482 -8.54 10.02 49.45
C ASP A 482 -8.44 8.95 50.57
N GLY A 483 -7.54 9.22 51.53
CA GLY A 483 -7.92 9.07 52.94
C GLY A 483 -6.88 8.60 53.96
N ILE A 484 -6.26 9.58 54.66
CA ILE A 484 -5.56 9.50 55.97
C ILE A 484 -4.06 9.12 55.93
#